data_AF-A0A5U3ESG9-F1
#
_entry.id   AF-A0A5U3ESG9-F1
#
_cell.length_a   1.000
_cell.length_b   1.000
_cell.length_c   1.000
_cell.angle_alpha   90.00
_cell.angle_beta   90.00
_cell.angle_gamma   90.00
#
_symmetry.space_group_name_H-M   'P 1'
#
loop_
_entity.id
_entity.type
_entity.pdbx_description
1 polymer ?
#
loop_
_entity_poly.entity_id
_entity_poly.type
_entity_poly.pdbx_seq_one_letter_code
_entity_poly.pdbx_strand_id
1 'polypeptide(L)' 'MSSALIGFVLLFSPCGKDACEWVPVTERIYPTRQSCQQLADELEKRRPHYEFNCGEVYRGEEG' A
#
# COMPACT_ATOMS: atom_id res chain seq x y z
N MET A 1 -2.50 0.72 24.23
CA MET A 1 -2.63 -0.07 22.98
C MET A 1 -1.31 0.04 22.25
N SER A 2 -0.52 -1.03 22.22
CA SER A 2 0.72 -1.05 21.44
C SER A 2 0.36 -1.47 20.02
N SER A 3 0.74 -0.69 19.01
CA SER A 3 0.64 -1.09 17.61
C SER A 3 2.04 -1.45 17.11
N ALA A 4 2.20 -2.68 16.60
CA ALA A 4 3.46 -3.13 16.02
C ALA A 4 3.40 -2.96 14.50
N LEU A 5 4.34 -2.22 13.90
CA LEU A 5 4.50 -2.18 12.45
C LEU A 5 4.88 -3.58 11.96
N ILE A 6 4.06 -4.18 11.09
CA ILE A 6 4.30 -5.53 10.55
C ILE A 6 4.68 -5.53 9.06
N GLY A 7 4.61 -4.38 8.39
CA GLY A 7 5.08 -4.22 7.02
C GLY A 7 4.32 -3.15 6.25
N PHE A 8 4.28 -3.32 4.93
CA PHE A 8 3.70 -2.35 4.00
C PHE A 8 2.77 -3.05 3.02
N VAL A 9 1.66 -2.42 2.65
CA VAL A 9 0.70 -2.93 1.66
C VAL A 9 0.71 -2.03 0.43
N LEU A 10 0.62 -2.66 -0.74
CA LEU A 10 0.45 -1.93 -2.00
C LEU A 10 -1.01 -1.48 -2.12
N LEU A 11 -1.20 -0.18 -2.26
CA LEU A 11 -2.48 0.48 -2.42
C LEU A 11 -2.59 1.07 -3.83
N PHE A 12 -3.81 1.18 -4.33
CA PHE A 12 -4.11 2.00 -5.50
C PHE A 12 -5.25 2.98 -5.21
N SER A 13 -5.23 4.12 -5.88
CA SER A 13 -6.37 5.05 -5.84
C SER A 13 -7.29 4.79 -7.04
N PRO A 14 -8.55 4.37 -6.84
CA PRO A 14 -9.49 4.16 -7.92
C PRO A 14 -9.98 5.46 -8.55
N CYS A 15 -9.82 6.60 -7.86
CA CYS A 15 -10.34 7.89 -8.29
C CYS A 15 -9.25 8.95 -8.51
N GLY A 16 -7.97 8.59 -8.33
CA GLY A 16 -6.83 9.51 -8.35
C GLY A 16 -6.52 10.14 -6.98
N LYS A 17 -5.42 10.89 -6.92
CA LYS A 17 -4.72 11.34 -5.70
C LYS A 17 -5.57 11.92 -4.57
N ASP A 18 -6.71 12.56 -4.88
CA ASP A 18 -7.49 13.36 -3.94
C ASP A 18 -9.00 13.06 -3.92
N ALA A 19 -9.45 11.98 -4.58
CA ALA A 19 -10.88 11.77 -4.81
C ALA A 19 -11.50 10.61 -4.02
N CYS A 20 -10.73 9.59 -3.62
CA CYS A 20 -11.24 8.40 -2.93
C CYS A 20 -10.21 7.78 -1.98
N GLU A 21 -10.70 6.87 -1.11
CA GLU A 21 -9.87 6.06 -0.24
C GLU A 21 -8.94 5.15 -1.05
N TRP A 22 -7.69 5.05 -0.60
CA TRP A 22 -6.70 4.13 -1.13
C TRP A 22 -7.07 2.70 -0.73
N VAL A 23 -7.17 1.80 -1.71
CA VAL A 23 -7.59 0.42 -1.46
C VAL A 23 -6.44 -0.56 -1.72
N PRO A 24 -6.34 -1.67 -0.96
CA PRO A 24 -5.34 -2.69 -1.20
C PRO A 24 -5.47 -3.30 -2.60
N VAL A 25 -4.35 -3.38 -3.32
CA VAL A 25 -4.29 -4.13 -4.59
C VAL A 25 -4.38 -5.63 -4.32
N THR A 26 -3.78 -6.08 -3.22
CA THR A 26 -3.77 -7.48 -2.76
C THR A 26 -3.65 -7.51 -1.23
N GLU A 27 -3.91 -8.66 -0.61
CA GLU A 27 -3.68 -8.88 0.83
C GLU A 27 -2.19 -9.09 1.21
N ARG A 28 -1.28 -8.94 0.25
CA ARG A 28 0.16 -9.16 0.48
C ARG A 28 0.77 -8.03 1.29
N ILE A 29 1.44 -8.41 2.38
CA ILE A 29 2.27 -7.51 3.19
C ILE A 29 3.73 -7.67 2.77
N TYR A 30 4.34 -6.56 2.36
CA TYR A 30 5.74 -6.44 2.03
C TYR A 30 6.54 -6.13 3.30
N PRO A 31 7.65 -6.85 3.56
CA PRO A 31 8.45 -6.62 4.77
C PRO A 31 9.07 -5.22 4.85
N THR A 32 9.32 -4.58 3.70
CA THR A 32 9.97 -3.26 3.63
C THR A 32 9.24 -2.33 2.66
N ARG A 33 9.30 -1.02 2.94
CA ARG A 33 8.75 0.01 2.05
C ARG A 33 9.36 -0.05 0.66
N GLN A 34 10.68 -0.30 0.58
CA GLN A 34 11.40 -0.42 -0.69
C GLN A 34 10.86 -1.55 -1.56
N SER A 35 10.62 -2.74 -0.98
CA SER A 35 10.07 -3.87 -1.74
C SER A 35 8.65 -3.62 -2.25
N CYS A 36 7.84 -2.86 -1.50
CA CYS A 36 6.53 -2.43 -1.97
C CYS A 36 6.65 -1.39 -3.10
N GLN A 37 7.53 -0.39 -2.93
CA GLN A 37 7.69 0.70 -3.89
C GLN A 37 8.23 0.21 -5.24
N GLN A 38 9.15 -0.76 -5.24
CA GLN A 38 9.63 -1.38 -6.49
C GLN A 38 8.47 -1.93 -7.33
N LEU A 39 7.49 -2.57 -6.69
CA LEU A 39 6.32 -3.08 -7.40
C LEU A 39 5.38 -1.95 -7.85
N ALA A 40 5.18 -0.92 -7.01
CA ALA A 40 4.41 0.25 -7.39
C ALA A 40 4.98 0.90 -8.66
N ASP A 41 6.28 1.12 -8.72
CA ASP A 41 6.97 1.72 -9.86
C ASP A 41 6.85 0.86 -11.14
N GLU A 42 6.90 -0.47 -10.99
CA GLU A 42 6.66 -1.40 -12.10
C GLU A 42 5.21 -1.34 -12.60
N LEU A 43 4.24 -1.19 -11.70
CA LEU A 43 2.83 -1.10 -12.03
C LEU A 43 2.49 0.24 -12.68
N GLU A 44 3.03 1.35 -12.20
CA GLU A 44 2.84 2.68 -12.81
C GLU A 44 3.32 2.68 -14.27
N LYS A 45 4.47 2.06 -14.57
CA LYS A 45 4.97 1.90 -15.95
C LYS A 45 4.01 1.11 -16.84
N ARG A 46 3.36 0.08 -16.29
CA ARG A 46 2.44 -0.80 -17.02
C ARG A 46 1.02 -0.26 -17.09
N ARG A 47 0.64 0.59 -16.14
CA ARG A 47 -0.72 1.09 -15.89
C ARG A 47 -0.66 2.60 -15.55
N PRO A 48 -0.25 3.46 -16.50
CA PRO A 48 0.01 4.87 -16.25
C PRO A 48 -1.25 5.69 -15.87
N HIS A 49 -2.45 5.11 -16.01
CA HIS A 49 -3.71 5.72 -15.59
C HIS A 49 -4.10 5.40 -14.14
N TYR A 50 -3.33 4.54 -13.48
CA TYR A 50 -3.53 4.17 -12.08
C TYR A 50 -2.37 4.72 -11.26
N GLU A 51 -2.70 5.20 -10.07
CA GLU A 51 -1.71 5.66 -9.09
C GLU A 51 -1.56 4.60 -8.00
N PHE A 52 -0.32 4.34 -7.61
CA PHE A 52 0.02 3.34 -6.61
C PHE A 52 0.77 3.97 -5.44
N ASN A 53 0.61 3.41 -4.24
CA ASN A 53 1.30 3.87 -3.05
C ASN A 53 1.53 2.70 -2.08
N CYS A 54 2.43 2.88 -1.12
CA CYS A 54 2.74 1.90 -0.09
C CYS A 54 2.33 2.43 1.28
N GLY A 55 1.28 1.82 1.85
CA GLY A 55 0.79 2.13 3.18
C GLY A 55 1.43 1.25 4.25
N GLU A 56 1.61 1.77 5.46
CA GLU A 56 2.07 1.01 6.62
C GLU A 56 0.94 0.11 7.16
N VAL A 57 1.30 -1.10 7.57
CA VAL A 57 0.37 -2.06 8.19
C VAL A 57 0.81 -2.29 9.61
N TYR A 58 -0.10 -2.04 10.55
CA TYR A 58 0.11 -2.26 11.97
C TYR A 58 -0.74 -3.43 12.46
N ARG A 59 -0.15 -4.29 13.29
CA ARG A 59 -0.89 -5.22 14.13
C ARG A 59 -1.28 -4.49 15.40
N GLY A 60 -2.57 -4.26 15.61
CA GLY A 60 -3.11 -3.87 16.91
C GLY A 60 -3.17 -5.08 17.83
N GLU A 61 -2.78 -4.93 19.08
CA GLU A 61 -3.27 -5.82 20.14
C GLU A 61 -4.69 -5.35 20.51
N GLU A 62 -5.70 -6.16 20.18
CA GLU A 62 -7.03 -5.98 20.75
C GLU A 62 -6.92 -6.23 22.26
N GLY A 63 -7.19 -5.18 23.04
CA GLY A 63 -7.29 -5.26 24.50
C GLY A 63 -8.72 -5.55 24.92
#